data_AF-A0A429YZ43-F1
#
_entry.id   AF-A0A429YZ43-F1
#
_cell.length_a   1.000
_cell.length_b   1.000
_cell.length_c   1.000
_cell.angle_alpha   90.00
_cell.angle_beta   90.00
_cell.angle_gamma   90.00
#
_symmetry.space_group_name_H-M   'P 1'
#
loop_
_entity.id
_entity.type
_entity.pdbx_description
1 polymer ?
#
loop_
_entity_poly.entity_id
_entity_poly.type
_entity_poly.pdbx_seq_one_letter_code
_entity_poly.pdbx_strand_id
1 'polypeptide(L)' 'MASFSPVSDKAIAQVTTASAADAHSMIDAAHEAFKAWRMVPALRRGALVGPLIDKQAFEGMQKALAA' A
#
# COMPACT_ATOMS: atom_id res chain seq x y z
N MET A 1 -13.39 -1.23 -14.17
CA MET A 1 -14.02 0.11 -14.28
C MET A 1 -12.96 1.12 -14.70
N ALA A 2 -13.28 2.01 -15.65
CA ALA A 2 -12.34 3.03 -16.12
C ALA A 2 -12.44 4.30 -15.26
N SER A 3 -11.31 4.94 -14.94
CA SER A 3 -11.29 6.28 -14.35
C SER A 3 -11.04 7.33 -15.42
N PHE A 4 -11.66 8.50 -15.26
CA PHE A 4 -11.62 9.60 -16.21
C PHE A 4 -10.99 10.85 -15.59
N SER A 5 -10.33 11.64 -16.42
CA SER A 5 -9.76 12.94 -16.02
C SER A 5 -10.87 13.99 -15.89
N PRO A 6 -11.01 14.68 -14.75
CA PRO A 6 -12.06 15.70 -14.56
C PRO A 6 -11.84 16.97 -15.42
N VAL A 7 -10.64 17.15 -15.98
CA VAL A 7 -10.29 18.34 -16.79
C VAL A 7 -10.48 18.09 -18.29
N SER A 8 -10.45 16.84 -18.74
CA SER A 8 -10.43 16.49 -20.17
C SER A 8 -11.42 15.42 -20.58
N ASP A 9 -12.12 14.80 -19.61
CA ASP A 9 -13.06 13.69 -19.78
C ASP A 9 -12.48 12.46 -20.51
N LYS A 10 -11.15 12.39 -20.63
CA LYS A 10 -10.44 11.26 -21.23
C LYS A 10 -10.20 10.16 -20.19
N ALA A 11 -10.31 8.91 -20.61
CA ALA A 11 -9.97 7.76 -19.78
C ALA A 11 -8.46 7.76 -19.47
N ILE A 12 -8.09 7.60 -18.20
CA ILE A 12 -6.68 7.63 -17.74
C ILE A 12 -6.19 6.27 -17.23
N ALA A 13 -7.08 5.42 -16.73
CA ALA A 13 -6.74 4.08 -16.26
C ALA A 13 -7.97 3.18 -16.26
N GLN A 14 -7.75 1.87 -16.22
CA GLN A 14 -8.80 0.89 -15.95
C GLN A 14 -8.31 -0.14 -14.97
N VAL A 15 -9.22 -0.58 -14.09
CA VAL A 15 -8.95 -1.67 -13.14
C VAL A 15 -9.83 -2.88 -13.43
N THR A 16 -9.22 -4.05 -13.27
CA THR A 16 -9.93 -5.34 -13.28
C THR A 16 -10.74 -5.48 -12.01
N THR A 17 -11.98 -5.93 -12.13
CA THR A 17 -12.84 -6.24 -10.98
C THR A 17 -12.52 -7.62 -10.47
N ALA A 18 -12.20 -7.73 -9.17
CA ALA A 18 -11.99 -9.02 -8.51
C ALA A 18 -13.31 -9.79 -8.40
N SER A 19 -13.26 -11.10 -8.62
CA SER A 19 -14.36 -12.02 -8.35
C SER A 19 -14.43 -12.40 -6.87
N ALA A 20 -15.51 -13.10 -6.48
CA ALA A 20 -15.63 -13.64 -5.12
C ALA A 20 -14.54 -14.70 -4.82
N ALA A 21 -14.11 -15.47 -5.82
CA ALA A 21 -13.04 -16.45 -5.66
C ALA A 21 -11.66 -15.78 -5.45
N ASP A 22 -11.42 -14.67 -6.17
CA ASP A 22 -10.21 -13.86 -5.98
C ASP A 22 -10.18 -13.26 -4.58
N ALA A 23 -11.31 -12.75 -4.10
CA ALA A 23 -11.43 -12.20 -2.74
C ALA A 23 -11.11 -13.26 -1.67
N HIS A 24 -11.66 -14.48 -1.79
CA HIS A 24 -11.32 -15.58 -0.89
C HIS A 24 -9.82 -15.88 -0.91
N SER A 25 -9.22 -16.00 -2.09
CA SER A 25 -7.79 -16.27 -2.23
C SER A 25 -6.92 -15.18 -1.59
N MET A 26 -7.31 -13.91 -1.72
CA MET A 26 -6.62 -12.77 -1.09
C MET A 26 -6.75 -12.80 0.43
N ILE A 27 -7.92 -13.16 0.96
CA ILE A 27 -8.17 -13.29 2.40
C ILE A 27 -7.29 -14.40 2.99
N ASP A 28 -7.24 -15.56 2.33
CA ASP A 28 -6.40 -16.69 2.77
C ASP A 28 -4.92 -16.30 2.78
N ALA A 29 -4.44 -15.65 1.71
CA ALA A 29 -3.07 -15.16 1.64
C ALA A 29 -2.77 -14.13 2.75
N ALA A 30 -3.69 -13.21 3.01
CA ALA A 30 -3.54 -12.23 4.09
C ALA A 30 -3.51 -12.90 5.47
N HIS A 31 -4.33 -13.93 5.68
CA HIS A 31 -4.37 -14.70 6.92
C HIS A 31 -3.04 -15.41 7.18
N GLU A 32 -2.48 -16.08 6.17
CA GLU A 32 -1.18 -16.74 6.29
C GLU A 32 -0.05 -15.73 6.55
N ALA A 33 -0.02 -14.62 5.82
CA ALA A 33 0.97 -13.56 6.05
C ALA A 33 0.89 -12.98 7.47
N PHE A 34 -0.33 -12.85 8.02
CA PHE A 34 -0.54 -12.35 9.37
C PHE A 34 0.09 -13.23 10.46
N LYS A 35 0.11 -14.56 10.28
CA LYS A 35 0.73 -15.50 11.24
C LYS A 35 2.22 -15.23 11.42
N ALA A 36 2.92 -14.84 10.36
CA ALA A 36 4.32 -14.41 10.43
C ALA A 36 4.42 -12.96 10.95
N TRP A 37 3.58 -12.06 10.42
CA TRP A 37 3.61 -10.64 10.78
C TRP A 37 3.42 -10.37 12.27
N ARG A 38 2.52 -11.12 12.93
CA ARG A 38 2.24 -10.93 14.37
C ARG A 38 3.44 -11.22 15.28
N MET A 39 4.43 -11.96 14.79
CA MET A 39 5.67 -12.26 15.52
C MET A 39 6.73 -11.15 15.39
N VAL A 40 6.51 -10.15 14.53
CA VAL A 40 7.45 -9.05 14.32
C VAL A 40 7.51 -8.16 15.57
N PRO A 41 8.71 -7.85 16.11
CA PRO A 41 8.86 -6.99 17.28
C PRO A 41 8.23 -5.61 17.09
N ALA A 42 7.68 -5.05 18.18
CA ALA A 42 6.92 -3.78 18.15
C ALA A 42 7.67 -2.62 17.46
N LEU A 43 8.96 -2.45 17.75
CA LEU A 43 9.80 -1.40 17.16
C LEU A 43 9.97 -1.56 15.64
N ARG A 44 9.91 -2.78 15.10
CA ARG A 44 10.03 -3.06 13.66
C ARG A 44 8.69 -2.99 12.93
N ARG A 45 7.57 -3.24 13.62
CA ARG A 45 6.22 -3.17 13.01
C ARG A 45 5.89 -1.76 12.50
N GLY A 46 6.15 -0.72 13.31
CA GLY A 46 5.93 0.67 12.93
C GLY A 46 6.93 1.19 11.89
N ALA A 47 8.12 0.60 11.85
CA ALA A 47 9.14 0.94 10.87
C ALA A 47 8.80 0.48 9.43
N LEU A 48 7.71 -0.26 9.20
CA LEU A 48 7.20 -0.51 7.85
C LEU A 48 6.25 0.58 7.35
N VAL A 49 5.59 1.33 8.24
CA VAL A 49 4.77 2.48 7.86
C VAL A 49 5.64 3.63 7.35
N GLY A 50 6.87 3.78 7.88
CA GLY A 50 7.83 4.79 7.41
C GLY A 50 8.25 4.63 5.94
N PRO A 51 8.71 3.44 5.49
CA PRO A 51 9.04 3.13 4.09
C PRO A 51 7.86 2.99 3.14
N LEU A 52 6.63 2.80 3.67
CA LEU A 52 5.40 2.76 2.87
C LEU A 52 4.90 4.16 2.51
N ILE A 53 5.31 5.18 3.26
CA ILE A 53 5.31 6.54 2.75
C ILE A 53 6.51 6.62 1.81
N ASP A 54 6.24 6.90 0.54
CA ASP A 54 7.21 7.05 -0.56
C ASP A 54 8.64 7.40 -0.08
N LYS A 55 9.64 6.68 -0.60
CA LYS A 55 11.07 6.90 -0.32
C LYS A 55 11.44 8.39 -0.37
N GLN A 56 10.85 9.12 -1.30
CA GLN A 56 11.07 10.56 -1.46
C GLN A 56 10.58 11.38 -0.26
N ALA A 57 9.47 10.99 0.37
CA ALA A 57 8.95 11.60 1.58
C ALA A 57 9.81 11.28 2.82
N PHE A 58 10.33 10.05 2.93
CA PHE A 58 11.28 9.69 3.99
C PHE A 58 12.57 10.50 3.87
N GLU A 59 13.12 10.63 2.66
CA GLU A 59 14.30 11.44 2.39
C GLU A 59 14.06 12.94 2.68
N GLY A 60 12.88 13.45 2.33
CA GLY A 60 12.47 14.83 2.64
C GLY A 60 12.42 15.15 4.13
N MET A 61 11.82 14.25 4.94
CA MET A 61 11.75 14.42 6.40
C MET A 61 13.14 14.42 7.05
N GLN A 62 14.02 13.48 6.66
CA GLN A 62 15.38 13.41 7.21
C GLN A 62 16.19 14.67 6.94
N LYS A 63 16.01 15.27 5.76
CA LYS A 63 16.66 16.53 5.40
C LYS A 63 16.16 17.71 6.24
N ALA A 64 14.87 17.74 6.58
CA ALA A 64 14.26 18.82 7.37
C ALA A 64 14.66 18.78 8.86
N LEU A 65 14.90 17.60 9.42
CA LEU A 65 15.32 17.42 10.82
C LEU A 65 16.83 17.67 11.06
N ALA A 66 17.63 17.70 9.99
CA ALA A 66 19.07 17.94 10.03
C ALA A 66 19.47 19.41 9.85
N ALA A 67 18.48 20.33 9.79
CA ALA A 67 18.65 21.79 9.69
C ALA A 67 18.25 22.46 11.00
#